data_AF-A0A7W9TGQ4-F1
#
_entry.id   AF-A0A7W9TGQ4-F1
#
_cell.length_a   1.000
_cell.length_b   1.000
_cell.length_c   1.000
_cell.angle_alpha   90.00
_cell.angle_beta   90.00
_cell.angle_gamma   90.00
#
_symmetry.space_group_name_H-M   'P 1'
#
loop_
_entity.id
_entity.type
_entity.pdbx_description
1 polymer ?
#
loop_
_entity_poly.entity_id
_entity_poly.type
_entity_poly.pdbx_seq_one_letter_code
_entity_poly.pdbx_strand_id
1 'polypeptide(L)'
;MTLTDLPAGFRDEEQRGYVRRVIHDRLADDRDQQECRYLMRFWWQLGMTYQEVTLDQLRANLGEATLRLVEELIDAVRTSPEAIDDWIDTVEGSLPVVRDRGFEEAGTWPSGKARPTP
;
A
#
# COMPACT_ATOMS: atom_id res chain seq x y z
N MET A 1 8.84 12.68 -13.17
CA MET A 1 8.55 11.47 -13.99
C MET A 1 7.09 11.13 -13.80
N THR A 2 6.35 10.80 -14.87
CA THR A 2 4.95 10.35 -14.76
C THR A 2 4.92 8.88 -14.37
N LEU A 3 3.79 8.44 -13.81
CA LEU A 3 3.56 7.07 -13.35
C LEU A 3 2.29 6.47 -13.99
N THR A 4 1.78 7.10 -15.04
CA THR A 4 0.58 6.69 -15.78
C THR A 4 0.85 5.53 -16.75
N ASP A 5 2.11 5.25 -17.03
CA ASP A 5 2.61 4.15 -17.85
C ASP A 5 2.59 2.80 -17.13
N LEU A 6 2.63 2.80 -15.79
CA LEU A 6 2.79 1.59 -14.96
C LEU A 6 1.76 0.48 -15.25
N PRO A 7 0.45 0.76 -15.48
CA PRO A 7 -0.51 -0.31 -15.74
C PRO A 7 -0.19 -1.18 -16.95
N ALA A 8 0.62 -0.69 -17.90
CA ALA A 8 1.00 -1.42 -19.11
C ALA A 8 2.19 -2.36 -18.92
N GLY A 9 2.92 -2.27 -17.80
CA GLY A 9 4.10 -3.10 -17.52
C GLY A 9 3.78 -4.49 -16.96
N PHE A 10 2.54 -4.71 -16.50
CA PHE A 10 2.10 -6.00 -15.99
C PHE A 10 1.82 -6.99 -17.12
N ARG A 11 2.16 -8.27 -16.92
CA ARG A 11 1.84 -9.33 -17.89
C ARG A 11 0.33 -9.48 -18.10
N ASP A 12 -0.42 -9.44 -17.02
CA ASP A 12 -1.85 -9.70 -16.98
C ASP A 12 -2.51 -9.04 -15.75
N GLU A 13 -3.84 -9.14 -15.67
CA GLU A 13 -4.60 -8.60 -14.55
C GLU A 13 -4.33 -9.32 -13.23
N GLU A 14 -3.90 -10.58 -13.29
CA GLU A 14 -3.61 -11.41 -12.12
C GLU A 14 -2.34 -10.91 -11.42
N GLN A 15 -1.25 -10.72 -12.16
CA GLN A 15 -0.01 -10.16 -11.63
C GLN A 15 -0.23 -8.77 -11.05
N ARG A 16 -0.99 -7.92 -11.76
CA ARG A 16 -1.39 -6.60 -11.26
C ARG A 16 -2.20 -6.69 -9.96
N GLY A 17 -3.16 -7.63 -9.91
CA GLY A 17 -3.95 -7.91 -8.72
C GLY A 17 -3.09 -8.36 -7.53
N TYR A 18 -2.07 -9.19 -7.79
CA TYR A 18 -1.16 -9.67 -6.77
C TYR A 18 -0.28 -8.56 -6.20
N VAL A 19 0.34 -7.73 -7.05
CA VAL A 19 1.11 -6.55 -6.60
C VAL A 19 0.25 -5.63 -5.76
N ARG A 20 -0.98 -5.34 -6.22
CA ARG A 20 -1.95 -4.54 -5.46
C ARG A 20 -2.23 -5.16 -4.10
N ARG A 21 -2.37 -6.48 -4.01
CA ARG A 21 -2.55 -7.17 -2.73
C ARG A 21 -1.31 -7.04 -1.84
N VAL A 22 -0.10 -7.23 -2.37
CA VAL A 22 1.15 -7.11 -1.61
C VAL A 22 1.30 -5.71 -1.01
N ILE A 23 1.07 -4.65 -1.80
CA ILE A 23 1.10 -3.27 -1.31
C ILE A 23 0.08 -3.09 -0.17
N HIS A 24 -1.16 -3.51 -0.37
CA HIS A 24 -2.22 -3.36 0.63
C HIS A 24 -1.96 -4.18 1.91
N ASP A 25 -1.45 -5.40 1.78
CA ASP A 25 -1.29 -6.33 2.90
C ASP A 25 0.02 -6.15 3.66
N ARG A 26 1.05 -5.57 3.05
CA ARG A 26 2.40 -5.48 3.65
C ARG A 26 2.99 -4.08 3.76
N LEU A 27 2.60 -3.16 2.88
CA LEU A 27 3.15 -1.79 2.88
C LEU A 27 2.15 -0.79 3.47
N ALA A 28 0.86 -0.89 3.13
CA ALA A 28 -0.16 0.05 3.59
C ALA A 28 -0.58 -0.23 5.04
N ASP A 29 0.19 0.31 5.98
CA ASP A 29 -0.08 0.28 7.41
C ASP A 29 -0.84 1.54 7.85
N ASP A 30 -2.09 1.40 8.29
CA ASP A 30 -2.93 2.54 8.63
C ASP A 30 -2.62 3.19 9.98
N ARG A 31 -1.71 2.59 10.76
CA ARG A 31 -1.13 3.22 11.94
C ARG A 31 -0.30 4.45 11.56
N ASP A 32 0.26 4.47 10.34
CA ASP A 32 0.78 5.68 9.70
C ASP A 32 -0.19 6.17 8.61
N GLN A 33 -1.13 7.02 9.04
CA GLN A 33 -2.20 7.51 8.17
C GLN A 33 -1.69 8.31 6.96
N GLN A 34 -0.57 9.03 7.11
CA GLN A 34 -0.03 9.85 6.02
C GLN A 34 0.59 8.94 4.95
N GLU A 35 1.45 8.01 5.37
CA GLU A 35 2.09 7.07 4.46
C GLU A 35 1.05 6.19 3.75
N CYS A 36 0.10 5.64 4.52
CA CYS A 36 -0.99 4.82 4.01
C CYS A 36 -1.81 5.55 2.95
N ARG A 37 -2.14 6.83 3.15
CA ARG A 37 -2.90 7.62 2.18
C ARG A 37 -2.19 7.73 0.83
N TYR A 38 -0.88 7.96 0.82
CA TYR A 38 -0.12 8.09 -0.43
C TYR A 38 0.15 6.74 -1.09
N LEU A 39 0.36 5.68 -0.31
CA LEU A 39 0.41 4.30 -0.81
C LEU A 39 -0.92 3.89 -1.46
N MET A 40 -2.06 4.24 -0.86
CA MET A 40 -3.36 3.90 -1.45
C MET A 40 -3.63 4.64 -2.76
N ARG A 41 -3.15 5.88 -2.91
CA ARG A 41 -3.20 6.60 -4.20
C ARG A 41 -2.35 5.92 -5.26
N PHE A 42 -1.12 5.54 -4.90
CA PHE A 42 -0.23 4.78 -5.80
C PHE A 42 -0.87 3.44 -6.19
N TRP A 43 -1.42 2.71 -5.21
CA TRP A 43 -2.13 1.46 -5.40
C TRP A 43 -3.31 1.57 -6.37
N TRP A 44 -4.12 2.64 -6.24
CA TRP A 44 -5.21 2.91 -7.19
C TRP A 44 -4.66 3.11 -8.58
N GLN A 45 -3.61 3.92 -8.71
CA GLN A 45 -3.02 4.25 -9.99
C GLN A 45 -2.49 3.05 -10.78
N LEU A 46 -2.02 1.99 -10.10
CA LEU A 46 -1.60 0.75 -10.80
C LEU A 46 -2.73 0.13 -11.63
N GLY A 47 -3.99 0.39 -11.29
CA GLY A 47 -5.16 -0.09 -12.02
C GLY A 47 -5.84 0.96 -12.91
N MET A 48 -5.45 2.23 -12.85
CA MET A 48 -6.14 3.33 -13.51
C MET A 48 -5.30 3.96 -14.62
N THR A 49 -5.94 4.54 -15.63
CA THR A 49 -5.27 5.18 -16.77
C THR A 49 -4.91 6.65 -16.55
N TYR A 50 -5.22 7.19 -15.37
CA TYR A 50 -4.97 8.59 -15.02
C TYR A 50 -4.09 8.68 -13.76
N GLN A 51 -3.54 9.87 -13.51
CA GLN A 51 -2.60 10.09 -12.42
C GLN A 51 -3.30 10.49 -11.11
N GLU A 52 -3.09 9.70 -10.07
CA GLU A 52 -3.51 9.95 -8.68
C GLU A 52 -2.36 10.51 -7.82
N VAL A 53 -1.10 10.14 -8.14
CA VAL A 53 0.08 10.53 -7.38
C VAL A 53 1.31 10.72 -8.28
N THR A 54 2.16 11.69 -7.96
CA THR A 54 3.47 11.88 -8.61
C THR A 54 4.57 11.13 -7.83
N LEU A 55 5.69 10.83 -8.49
CA LEU A 55 6.87 10.31 -7.79
C LEU A 55 7.37 11.28 -6.71
N ASP A 56 7.35 12.59 -6.97
CA ASP A 56 7.77 13.60 -5.99
C ASP A 56 6.85 13.62 -4.75
N GLN A 57 5.55 13.36 -4.94
CA GLN A 57 4.60 13.20 -3.84
C GLN A 57 4.89 11.94 -3.03
N LEU A 58 5.27 10.83 -3.66
CA LEU A 58 5.67 9.63 -2.92
C LEU A 58 6.94 9.89 -2.10
N ARG A 59 7.97 10.51 -2.71
CA ARG A 59 9.22 10.88 -2.03
C ARG A 59 9.04 11.79 -0.83
N ALA A 60 8.07 12.71 -0.90
CA ALA A 60 7.80 13.66 0.16
C ALA A 60 6.95 13.10 1.31
N ASN A 61 6.29 11.95 1.13
CA ASN A 61 5.26 11.47 2.06
C ASN A 61 5.45 10.03 2.55
N LEU A 62 6.34 9.25 1.93
CA LEU A 62 6.66 7.89 2.37
C LEU A 62 7.95 7.90 3.20
N GLY A 63 8.01 7.05 4.23
CA GLY A 63 9.26 6.75 4.92
C GLY A 63 10.27 6.09 3.99
N GLU A 64 11.56 6.24 4.30
CA GLU A 64 12.68 5.81 3.43
C GLU A 64 12.58 4.33 3.02
N ALA A 65 12.26 3.44 3.97
CA ALA A 65 12.16 2.00 3.71
C ALA A 65 11.04 1.67 2.72
N THR A 66 9.85 2.26 2.90
CA THR A 66 8.69 2.07 2.04
C THR A 66 8.91 2.73 0.68
N LEU A 67 9.46 3.93 0.65
CA LEU A 67 9.79 4.64 -0.59
C LEU A 67 10.72 3.81 -1.47
N ARG A 68 11.76 3.21 -0.89
CA ARG A 68 12.69 2.34 -1.62
C ARG A 68 11.95 1.17 -2.27
N LEU A 69 11.08 0.47 -1.55
CA LEU A 69 10.30 -0.64 -2.11
C LEU A 69 9.36 -0.19 -3.24
N VAL A 70 8.78 1.01 -3.12
CA VAL A 70 7.92 1.59 -4.16
C VAL A 70 8.74 1.98 -5.40
N GLU A 71 9.93 2.55 -5.23
CA GLU A 71 10.84 2.86 -6.34
C GLU A 71 11.34 1.59 -7.04
N GLU A 72 11.70 0.55 -6.27
CA GLU A 72 12.05 -0.78 -6.80
C GLU A 72 10.90 -1.39 -7.62
N LEU A 73 9.65 -1.28 -7.15
CA LEU A 73 8.49 -1.73 -7.90
C LEU A 73 8.30 -0.94 -9.21
N ILE A 74 8.46 0.38 -9.17
CA ILE A 74 8.36 1.23 -10.37
C ILE A 74 9.39 0.78 -11.42
N ASP A 75 10.62 0.51 -10.98
CA ASP A 75 11.68 0.03 -11.86
C ASP A 75 11.41 -1.38 -12.37
N ALA A 76 10.91 -2.28 -11.52
CA ALA A 76 10.50 -3.64 -11.91
C ALA A 76 9.41 -3.63 -12.99
N VAL A 77 8.34 -2.85 -12.79
CA VAL A 77 7.24 -2.68 -13.75
C VAL A 77 7.72 -2.16 -15.10
N ARG A 78 8.76 -1.32 -15.12
CA ARG A 78 9.37 -0.79 -16.35
C ARG A 78 10.39 -1.72 -16.99
N THR A 79 10.87 -2.72 -16.25
CA THR A 79 11.90 -3.65 -16.70
C THR A 79 11.28 -4.88 -17.33
N SER A 80 10.55 -5.69 -16.55
CA SER A 80 9.87 -6.88 -17.07
C SER A 80 8.89 -7.46 -16.05
N PRO A 81 7.92 -8.30 -16.49
CA PRO A 81 7.06 -9.03 -15.57
C PRO A 81 7.80 -9.92 -14.58
N GLU A 82 8.93 -10.53 -14.97
CA GLU A 82 9.73 -11.38 -14.08
C GLU A 82 10.37 -10.55 -12.95
N ALA A 83 10.78 -9.31 -13.23
CA ALA A 83 11.29 -8.41 -12.19
C ALA A 83 10.19 -8.05 -11.17
N ILE A 84 8.92 -8.00 -11.60
CA ILE A 84 7.78 -7.80 -10.69
C ILE A 84 7.61 -9.02 -9.78
N ASP A 85 7.74 -10.24 -10.33
CA ASP A 85 7.66 -11.48 -9.56
C ASP A 85 8.80 -11.57 -8.53
N ASP A 86 10.03 -11.20 -8.90
CA ASP A 86 11.17 -11.15 -7.95
C ASP A 86 10.94 -10.11 -6.83
N TRP A 87 10.36 -8.95 -7.17
CA TRP A 87 10.00 -7.93 -6.19
C TRP A 87 8.94 -8.44 -5.21
N ILE A 88 7.92 -9.15 -5.73
CA ILE A 88 6.87 -9.78 -4.93
C ILE A 88 7.51 -10.73 -3.91
N ASP A 89 8.33 -11.69 -4.36
CA ASP A 89 8.95 -12.70 -3.51
C ASP A 89 9.81 -12.05 -2.42
N THR A 90 10.56 -11.00 -2.80
CA THR A 90 11.40 -10.23 -1.87
C THR A 90 10.57 -9.58 -0.78
N VAL A 91 9.48 -8.88 -1.13
CA VAL A 91 8.62 -8.19 -0.18
C VAL A 91 7.87 -9.19 0.71
N GLU A 92 7.33 -10.28 0.15
CA GLU A 92 6.61 -11.29 0.92
C GLU A 92 7.52 -12.05 1.90
N GLY A 93 8.77 -12.30 1.52
CA GLY A 93 9.77 -12.92 2.39
C GLY A 93 10.31 -11.99 3.48
N SER A 94 10.28 -10.67 3.26
CA SER A 94 10.90 -9.68 4.16
C SER A 94 9.92 -8.99 5.11
N LEU A 95 8.66 -8.80 4.69
CA LEU A 95 7.66 -8.06 5.45
C LEU A 95 6.50 -8.96 5.89
N PRO A 96 6.13 -8.94 7.18
CA PRO A 96 4.93 -9.63 7.64
C PRO A 96 3.68 -8.93 7.10
N VAL A 97 2.58 -9.69 7.00
CA VAL A 97 1.26 -9.11 6.74
C VAL A 97 0.87 -8.18 7.88
N VAL A 98 0.44 -6.96 7.56
CA VAL A 98 -0.13 -6.00 8.51
C VAL A 98 -1.48 -6.53 8.99
N ARG A 99 -1.53 -7.00 10.25
CA ARG A 99 -2.74 -7.59 10.85
C ARG A 99 -3.58 -6.59 11.64
N ASP A 100 -2.94 -5.59 12.23
CA ASP A 100 -3.57 -4.60 13.09
C ASP A 100 -3.76 -3.32 12.28
N ARG A 101 -4.90 -3.27 11.57
CA ARG A 101 -5.31 -2.14 10.73
C ARG A 101 -6.20 -1.19 11.53
N GLY A 102 -5.61 -0.57 12.55
CA GLY A 102 -6.21 0.55 13.28
C GLY A 102 -7.60 0.25 13.84
N PHE A 103 -7.71 -0.72 14.75
CA PHE A 103 -8.75 -0.68 15.77
C PHE A 103 -8.07 -0.37 17.10
N GLU A 104 -7.75 0.90 17.34
CA GLU A 104 -7.62 1.32 18.74
C GLU A 104 -8.99 1.02 19.37
N GLU A 105 -9.04 0.12 20.35
CA GLU A 105 -10.21 -0.08 21.21
C GLU A 105 -10.54 1.27 21.86
N ALA A 106 -11.35 2.06 21.17
CA ALA A 106 -11.95 3.27 21.71
C ALA A 106 -12.94 2.83 22.78
N GLY A 107 -12.46 2.79 24.01
CA GLY A 107 -13.27 2.75 25.21
C GLY A 107 -13.47 1.36 25.78
N THR A 108 -12.63 1.02 26.75
CA THR A 108 -13.09 0.33 27.95
C THR A 108 -14.37 1.04 28.42
N TRP A 109 -15.54 0.46 28.15
CA TRP A 109 -16.77 0.91 28.79
C TRP A 109 -16.57 0.66 30.29
N PRO A 110 -16.61 1.69 31.17
CA PRO A 110 -16.64 1.43 32.59
C PRO A 110 -17.95 0.68 32.87
N SER A 111 -17.82 -0.61 33.20
CA SER A 111 -18.90 -1.40 33.74
C SER A 111 -19.40 -0.69 35.00
N GLY A 112 -20.56 -0.06 34.86
CA GLY A 112 -21.28 0.54 35.97
C GLY A 112 -21.51 2.04 35.77
N LYS A 113 -22.68 2.38 35.24
CA LYS A 113 -23.68 3.12 36.03
C LYS A 113 -25.08 2.68 35.64
N ALA A 114 -25.89 2.55 36.68
CA ALA A 114 -27.26 2.04 36.67
C ALA A 114 -28.17 2.79 35.70
N ARG A 115 -29.12 2.04 35.15
CA ARG A 115 -30.30 2.54 34.42
C ARG A 115 -31.08 3.51 35.34
N PRO A 116 -31.37 4.75 34.93
CA PRO A 116 -32.43 5.51 35.55
C PRO A 116 -33.76 5.20 34.86
N THR A 117 -34.65 4.51 35.58
CA THR A 117 -36.12 4.71 35.49
C THR A 117 -36.46 6.01 36.25
N PRO A 118 -37.44 6.80 35.80
CA PRO A 118 -38.83 6.38 35.54
C PRO A 118 -39.29 6.51 34.09
#